data_AF-A0A0K0FDU7-F1
#
_entry.id   AF-A0A0K0FDU7-F1
#
_cell.length_a   1.000
_cell.length_b   1.000
_cell.length_c   1.000
_cell.angle_alpha   90.00
_cell.angle_beta   90.00
_cell.angle_gamma   90.00
#
_symmetry.space_group_name_H-M   'P 1'
#
loop_
_entity.id
_entity.type
_entity.pdbx_description
1 polymer ?
#
loop_
_entity_poly.entity_id
_entity_poly.type
_entity_poly.pdbx_seq_one_letter_code
_entity_poly.pdbx_strand_id
1 'polypeptide(L)'
;MADLARLLAFNTTSKYRRENENRLIEYYHKIFNETVNDERYQVSLENLKLAYHESLPLVLIFFAFSTPLYYYMNFIVIGTQEEIKKRREELISRTSDFYDDVLERFNM
;
A
#
# COMPACT_ATOMS: atom_id res chain seq x y z
N MET A 1 6.67 8.54 4.23
CA MET A 1 5.74 7.42 4.57
C MET A 1 4.86 6.98 3.41
N ALA A 2 4.74 7.77 2.33
CA ALA A 2 4.10 7.31 1.09
C ALA A 2 4.69 5.97 0.57
N ASP A 3 5.99 5.72 0.77
CA ASP A 3 6.61 4.44 0.41
C ASP A 3 6.06 3.26 1.22
N LEU A 4 5.82 3.43 2.53
CA LEU A 4 5.21 2.40 3.37
C LEU A 4 3.76 2.12 2.93
N ALA A 5 2.96 3.17 2.76
CA ALA A 5 1.60 3.05 2.24
C ALA A 5 1.54 2.34 0.89
N ARG A 6 2.43 2.72 -0.03
CA ARG A 6 2.58 2.08 -1.34
C ARG A 6 3.00 0.61 -1.21
N LEU A 7 3.98 0.29 -0.37
CA LEU A 7 4.44 -1.07 -0.13
C LEU A 7 3.31 -1.96 0.38
N LEU A 8 2.57 -1.50 1.39
CA LEU A 8 1.44 -2.26 1.94
C LEU A 8 0.34 -2.42 0.89
N ALA A 9 -0.03 -1.36 0.18
CA ALA A 9 -1.11 -1.40 -0.80
C ALA A 9 -0.80 -2.31 -2.00
N PHE A 10 0.45 -2.32 -2.50
CA PHE A 10 0.81 -3.14 -3.66
C PHE A 10 1.08 -4.61 -3.33
N ASN A 11 1.61 -4.91 -2.15
CA ASN A 11 2.15 -6.25 -1.86
C ASN A 11 1.24 -7.11 -0.98
N THR A 12 0.11 -6.57 -0.53
CA THR A 12 -0.85 -7.32 0.29
C THR A 12 -2.24 -7.32 -0.34
N THR A 13 -3.04 -8.31 0.01
CA THR A 13 -4.48 -8.24 -0.26
C THR A 13 -5.11 -7.20 0.66
N SER A 14 -6.20 -6.58 0.22
CA SER A 14 -6.91 -5.55 0.99
C SER A 14 -7.39 -6.09 2.34
N LYS A 15 -7.92 -7.33 2.34
CA LYS A 15 -8.29 -8.05 3.58
C LYS A 15 -7.10 -8.14 4.54
N TYR A 16 -5.95 -8.63 4.06
CA TYR A 16 -4.77 -8.78 4.91
C TYR A 16 -4.30 -7.43 5.45
N ARG A 17 -4.25 -6.39 4.61
CA ARG A 17 -3.88 -5.03 5.00
C ARG A 17 -4.77 -4.52 6.13
N ARG A 18 -6.10 -4.53 5.94
CA ARG A 18 -7.07 -4.05 6.93
C ARG A 18 -6.93 -4.77 8.28
N GLU A 19 -6.78 -6.09 8.25
CA GLU A 19 -6.62 -6.91 9.46
C GLU A 19 -5.29 -6.69 10.19
N ASN A 20 -4.24 -6.23 9.48
CA ASN A 20 -2.87 -6.21 10.00
C ASN A 20 -2.22 -4.83 10.00
N GLU A 21 -2.91 -3.77 9.58
CA GLU A 21 -2.32 -2.45 9.31
C GLU A 21 -1.48 -1.94 10.48
N ASN A 22 -2.06 -1.88 11.68
CA ASN A 22 -1.36 -1.43 12.89
C ASN A 22 -0.11 -2.28 13.18
N ARG A 23 -0.23 -3.61 13.09
CA ARG A 23 0.88 -4.54 13.33
C ARG A 23 2.02 -4.33 12.32
N LEU A 24 1.69 -4.06 11.06
CA LEU A 24 2.66 -3.83 9.99
C LEU A 24 3.35 -2.47 10.14
N ILE A 25 2.62 -1.43 10.53
CA ILE A 25 3.20 -0.10 10.81
C ILE A 25 4.15 -0.17 12.02
N GLU A 26 3.76 -0.88 13.08
CA GLU A 26 4.62 -1.10 14.26
C GLU A 26 5.87 -1.91 13.93
N TYR A 27 5.73 -2.93 13.08
CA TYR A 27 6.89 -3.68 12.60
C TYR A 27 7.84 -2.79 11.79
N TYR A 28 7.31 -1.98 10.86
CA TYR A 28 8.12 -1.03 10.09
C TYR A 28 8.81 -0.01 11.01
N HIS A 29 8.10 0.54 11.99
CA HIS A 29 8.63 1.49 12.98
C HIS A 29 9.85 0.93 13.69
N LYS A 30 9.73 -0.30 14.21
CA LYS A 30 10.81 -1.00 14.89
C LYS A 30 12.04 -1.12 14.00
N ILE A 31 11.88 -1.68 12.79
CA ILE A 31 12.99 -1.88 11.86
C ILE A 31 13.62 -0.54 11.43
N PHE A 32 12.81 0.48 11.17
CA PHE A 32 13.30 1.81 10.80
C PHE A 32 14.18 2.40 11.90
N ASN A 33 13.71 2.45 13.14
CA ASN A 33 14.47 3.02 14.25
C ASN A 33 15.70 2.15 14.63
N GLU A 34 15.63 0.82 14.49
CA GLU A 34 16.79 -0.07 14.66
C GLU A 34 17.88 0.17 13.59
N THR A 35 17.50 0.62 12.39
CA THR A 35 18.42 0.90 11.28
C THR A 35 19.00 2.32 11.36
N VAL A 36 18.26 3.26 11.93
CA VAL A 36 18.68 4.66 12.09
C VAL A 36 19.59 4.78 13.31
N ASN A 37 20.90 4.80 13.05
CA ASN A 37 21.96 4.87 14.09
C ASN A 37 22.03 6.21 14.85
N ASP A 38 21.37 7.27 14.36
CA ASP A 38 21.35 8.59 15.00
C ASP A 38 19.93 8.89 15.52
N GLU A 39 19.80 8.95 16.85
CA GLU A 39 18.53 9.13 17.55
C GLU A 39 17.75 10.38 17.11
N ARG A 40 18.43 11.41 16.58
CA ARG A 40 17.77 12.63 16.09
C ARG A 40 16.89 12.40 14.87
N TYR A 41 17.12 11.32 14.14
CA TYR A 41 16.32 10.94 12.96
C TYR A 41 15.36 9.79 13.23
N GLN A 42 15.32 9.27 14.45
CA GLN A 42 14.30 8.31 14.85
C GLN A 42 12.95 9.00 14.88
N VAL A 43 11.90 8.25 14.53
CA VAL A 43 10.54 8.76 14.50
C VAL A 43 9.72 8.13 15.62
N SER A 44 8.74 8.87 16.16
CA SER A 44 7.75 8.27 17.07
C SER A 44 6.76 7.42 16.27
N LEU A 45 6.22 6.38 16.91
CA LEU A 45 5.20 5.53 16.29
C LEU A 45 3.94 6.33 15.92
N GLU A 46 3.57 7.32 16.74
CA GLU A 46 2.43 8.19 16.50
C GLU A 46 2.63 9.05 15.24
N ASN A 47 3.78 9.71 15.10
CA ASN A 47 4.11 10.49 13.91
C ASN A 47 4.16 9.62 12.66
N LEU A 48 4.65 8.39 12.79
CA LEU A 48 4.66 7.42 11.69
C LEU A 48 3.24 7.04 11.26
N LYS A 49 2.35 6.70 12.21
CA LYS A 49 0.94 6.36 11.93
C LYS A 49 0.22 7.54 11.28
N LEU A 50 0.42 8.75 11.81
CA LEU A 50 -0.16 9.96 11.23
C LEU A 50 0.31 10.16 9.78
N ALA A 51 1.63 10.15 9.55
CA ALA A 51 2.20 10.35 8.21
C ALA A 51 1.83 9.22 7.24
N TYR A 52 1.62 7.99 7.72
CA TYR A 52 1.10 6.89 6.91
C TYR A 52 -0.31 7.22 6.39
N HIS A 53 -1.24 7.59 7.28
CA HIS A 53 -2.62 7.89 6.90
C HIS A 53 -2.73 9.12 6.02
N GLU A 54 -2.02 10.20 6.35
CA GLU A 54 -2.00 11.43 5.55
C GLU A 54 -1.42 11.21 4.14
N SER A 55 -0.59 10.18 3.96
CA SER A 55 -0.04 9.84 2.65
C SER A 55 -0.97 9.02 1.76
N LEU A 56 -2.05 8.43 2.30
CA LEU A 56 -2.91 7.51 1.54
C LEU A 56 -3.56 8.17 0.30
N PRO A 57 -4.07 9.42 0.34
CA PRO A 57 -4.61 10.08 -0.85
C PRO A 57 -3.58 10.25 -1.96
N LEU A 58 -2.33 10.57 -1.62
CA LEU A 58 -1.24 10.67 -2.58
C LEU A 58 -0.95 9.30 -3.22
N VAL A 59 -0.91 8.24 -2.42
CA VAL A 59 -0.73 6.87 -2.93
C VAL A 59 -1.89 6.45 -3.82
N LEU A 60 -3.12 6.86 -3.49
CA LEU A 60 -4.30 6.56 -4.30
C LEU A 60 -4.20 7.15 -5.71
N ILE A 61 -3.71 8.39 -5.82
CA ILE A 61 -3.45 9.03 -7.11
C ILE A 61 -2.48 8.17 -7.93
N PHE A 62 -1.38 7.71 -7.33
CA PHE A 62 -0.45 6.81 -8.02
C PHE A 62 -1.12 5.52 -8.46
N PHE A 63 -2.00 4.92 -7.65
CA PHE A 63 -2.72 3.70 -8.00
C PHE A 63 -3.68 3.92 -9.17
N ALA A 64 -4.45 5.01 -9.17
CA ALA A 64 -5.36 5.36 -10.25
C ALA A 64 -4.67 5.45 -11.61
N PHE A 65 -3.45 6.01 -11.66
CA PHE A 65 -2.68 6.11 -12.90
C PHE A 65 -1.83 4.87 -13.21
N SER A 66 -1.30 4.17 -12.21
CA SER A 66 -0.41 3.03 -12.42
C SER A 66 -1.17 1.74 -12.75
N THR A 67 -2.39 1.56 -12.27
CA THR A 67 -3.19 0.35 -12.52
C THR A 67 -3.47 0.11 -14.01
N PRO A 68 -3.92 1.09 -14.81
CA PRO A 68 -4.04 0.93 -16.26
C PRO A 68 -2.71 0.59 -16.94
N LEU A 69 -1.59 1.16 -16.49
CA LEU A 69 -0.26 0.86 -17.04
C LEU A 69 0.14 -0.59 -16.75
N TYR A 70 -0.03 -1.02 -15.50
CA TYR A 70 0.34 -2.34 -15.02
C TYR A 70 -0.52 -3.45 -15.64
N TYR A 71 -1.78 -3.17 -15.95
CA TYR A 71 -2.72 -4.10 -16.58
C TYR A 71 -2.19 -4.76 -17.87
N TYR A 72 -1.28 -4.09 -18.57
CA TYR A 72 -0.68 -4.55 -19.83
C TYR A 72 0.80 -4.95 -19.71
N MET A 73 1.40 -4.85 -18.53
CA MET A 73 2.83 -5.18 -18.36
C MET A 73 3.08 -6.69 -18.33
N ASN A 74 4.30 -7.08 -18.70
CA ASN A 74 4.76 -8.47 -18.79
C ASN A 74 4.44 -9.31 -17.54
N PHE A 75 4.57 -8.76 -16.34
CA PHE A 75 4.28 -9.50 -15.10
C PHE A 75 2.79 -9.90 -14.98
N ILE A 76 1.88 -9.14 -15.61
CA ILE A 76 0.46 -9.47 -15.70
C ILE A 76 0.18 -10.41 -16.87
N VAL A 77 0.76 -10.14 -18.05
CA VAL A 77 0.36 -10.79 -19.31
C VAL A 77 1.15 -12.05 -19.68
N ILE A 78 2.15 -12.45 -18.88
CA ILE A 78 2.88 -13.71 -19.08
C ILE A 78 2.17 -14.85 -18.34
N GLY A 79 1.73 -15.87 -19.07
CA GLY A 79 1.12 -17.08 -18.52
C GLY A 79 -0.04 -17.60 -19.36
N THR A 80 -0.81 -18.51 -18.79
CA THR A 80 -2.09 -18.95 -19.36
C THR A 80 -3.13 -17.82 -19.29
N GLN A 81 -4.18 -17.89 -20.12
CA GLN A 81 -5.26 -16.89 -20.11
C GLN A 81 -5.94 -16.78 -18.73
N GLU A 82 -6.06 -17.90 -18.01
CA GLU A 82 -6.63 -17.91 -16.67
C GLU A 82 -5.74 -17.19 -15.65
N GLU A 83 -4.43 -17.42 -15.70
CA GLU A 83 -3.47 -16.70 -14.82
C GLU A 83 -3.45 -15.21 -15.10
N ILE A 84 -3.47 -14.81 -16.38
CA ILE A 84 -3.50 -13.40 -16.79
C ILE A 84 -4.79 -12.75 -16.28
N LYS A 85 -5.94 -13.40 -16.48
CA LYS A 85 -7.24 -12.92 -15.99
C LYS A 85 -7.22 -12.74 -14.47
N LYS A 86 -6.78 -13.76 -13.72
CA LYS A 86 -6.68 -13.72 -12.26
C LYS A 86 -5.81 -12.56 -11.77
N ARG A 87 -4.63 -12.34 -12.37
CA ARG A 87 -3.73 -11.24 -11.98
C ARG A 87 -4.33 -9.87 -12.27
N ARG A 88 -5.07 -9.73 -13.37
CA ARG A 88 -5.79 -8.50 -13.72
C ARG A 88 -6.92 -8.20 -12.74
N GLU A 89 -7.73 -9.20 -12.43
CA GLU A 89 -8.80 -9.09 -11.43
C GLU A 89 -8.24 -8.71 -10.06
N GLU A 90 -7.13 -9.34 -9.65
CA GLU A 90 -6.45 -9.03 -8.40
C GLU A 90 -5.90 -7.60 -8.38
N LEU A 91 -5.26 -7.13 -9.46
CA LEU A 91 -4.77 -5.76 -9.58
C LEU A 91 -5.90 -4.73 -9.46
N ILE A 92 -7.02 -4.97 -10.16
CA ILE A 92 -8.21 -4.10 -10.11
C ILE A 92 -8.81 -4.11 -8.71
N SER A 93 -9.01 -5.29 -8.11
CA SER A 93 -9.60 -5.44 -6.77
C SER A 93 -8.77 -4.71 -5.72
N ARG A 94 -7.44 -4.91 -5.70
CA ARG A 94 -6.56 -4.20 -4.76
C ARG A 94 -6.64 -2.68 -4.91
N THR A 95 -6.76 -2.20 -6.15
CA THR A 95 -6.89 -0.77 -6.45
C THR A 95 -8.22 -0.21 -5.98
N SER A 96 -9.32 -0.91 -6.30
CA SER A 96 -10.68 -0.50 -5.91
C SER A 96 -10.83 -0.50 -4.39
N ASP A 97 -10.41 -1.57 -3.73
CA ASP A 97 -10.50 -1.66 -2.27
C ASP A 97 -9.65 -0.58 -1.58
N PHE A 98 -8.50 -0.22 -2.15
CA PHE A 98 -7.68 0.88 -1.62
C PHE A 98 -8.34 2.25 -1.85
N TYR A 99 -9.10 2.41 -2.94
CA TYR A 99 -9.93 3.60 -3.15
C TYR A 99 -10.99 3.72 -2.05
N ASP A 100 -11.70 2.63 -1.76
CA ASP A 100 -12.69 2.57 -0.68
C ASP A 100 -12.08 2.87 0.69
N ASP A 101 -10.90 2.28 0.99
CA ASP A 101 -10.17 2.52 2.25
C ASP A 101 -9.88 4.01 2.46
N VAL A 102 -9.47 4.70 1.39
CA VAL A 102 -9.16 6.13 1.45
C VAL A 102 -10.43 6.95 1.62
N LEU A 103 -11.49 6.67 0.86
CA LEU A 103 -12.75 7.39 0.99
C LEU A 103 -13.34 7.25 2.40
N GLU A 104 -13.42 6.03 2.91
CA GLU A 104 -13.92 5.74 4.27
C GLU A 104 -13.11 6.50 5.33
N ARG A 105 -11.78 6.54 5.18
CA ARG A 105 -10.89 7.23 6.12
C ARG A 105 -11.09 8.73 6.16
N PHE A 106 -11.37 9.35 5.01
CA PHE A 106 -11.46 10.81 4.87
C PHE A 106 -12.91 11.33 4.81
N ASN A 107 -13.91 10.48 5.04
CA ASN A 107 -15.35 10.79 4.94
C ASN A 107 -15.71 11.45 3.59
N MET A 108 -15.15 10.92 2.51
CA MET A 108 -15.37 11.40 1.14
C MET A 108 -16.31 10.50 0.36
#